data_AF-A0A6L7IGC7-F1
#
_entry.id   AF-A0A6L7IGC7-F1
#
_cell.length_a   1.000
_cell.length_b   1.000
_cell.length_c   1.000
_cell.angle_alpha   90.00
_cell.angle_beta   90.00
_cell.angle_gamma   90.00
#
_symmetry.space_group_name_H-M   'P 1'
#
loop_
_entity.id
_entity.type
_entity.pdbx_description
1 polymer ?
#
loop_
_entity_poly.entity_id
_entity_poly.type
_entity_poly.pdbx_seq_one_letter_code
_entity_poly.pdbx_strand_id
1 'polypeptide(L)'
;MMKYFKINFSLSSKIRGNNNYIKDYKLKIPSIGKLYWEIPEFIGNVCNKEIDFEPFLLDIELFSNSKLNDLIMDGGPISSKLVVSNKLKLILEKSRKRGMQFFNINILKKNEIFSNYWILNMYELNQEFINFKQSKIIYEKKDDDFNQTYSIKNIELEISDYDEFNLFIEKAKDKLEVVTIEEVAIKDIVDEDFFALKYVSGGLGYYVSEKLKEEIEESGCTGIEFQPSHLSLNEWLHSEREKVYGKA
;
A
#
# COMPACT_ATOMS: atom_id res chain seq x y z
N MET A 1 -1.42 2.61 25.02
CA MET A 1 -2.07 2.32 23.73
C MET A 1 -1.05 2.57 22.64
N MET A 2 -0.67 1.54 21.88
CA MET A 2 0.31 1.67 20.80
C MET A 2 -0.34 2.38 19.62
N LYS A 3 0.33 3.38 19.05
CA LYS A 3 -0.16 4.07 17.84
C LYS A 3 0.34 3.36 16.60
N TYR A 4 -0.46 3.43 15.55
CA TYR A 4 -0.14 2.86 14.25
C TYR A 4 -0.22 3.91 13.14
N PHE A 5 0.61 3.72 12.13
CA PHE A 5 0.74 4.63 11.00
C PHE A 5 0.74 3.84 9.70
N LYS A 6 -0.07 4.30 8.75
CA LYS A 6 -0.01 3.83 7.37
C LYS A 6 1.23 4.40 6.69
N ILE A 7 2.01 3.53 6.05
CA ILE A 7 3.11 3.90 5.16
C ILE A 7 2.53 4.44 3.85
N ASN A 8 2.94 5.65 3.49
CA ASN A 8 2.69 6.24 2.18
C ASN A 8 4.02 6.64 1.54
N PHE A 9 4.07 6.61 0.20
CA PHE A 9 5.19 7.24 -0.52
C PHE A 9 5.12 8.75 -0.38
N SER A 10 6.26 9.40 -0.19
CA SER A 10 6.29 10.84 0.09
C SER A 10 5.72 11.65 -1.07
N LEU A 11 4.85 12.60 -0.78
CA LEU A 11 4.36 13.57 -1.77
C LEU A 11 5.27 14.80 -1.88
N SER A 12 6.30 14.95 -1.04
CA SER A 12 7.20 16.10 -1.10
C SER A 12 8.09 16.04 -2.35
N SER A 13 7.91 16.98 -3.28
CA SER A 13 8.81 17.13 -4.44
C SER A 13 10.28 17.30 -4.05
N LYS A 14 10.57 17.89 -2.86
CA LYS A 14 11.94 18.00 -2.33
C LYS A 14 12.55 16.65 -1.99
N ILE A 15 11.74 15.70 -1.50
CA ILE A 15 12.18 14.33 -1.16
C ILE A 15 12.21 13.47 -2.43
N ARG A 16 11.20 13.59 -3.29
CA ARG A 16 11.09 12.81 -4.53
C ARG A 16 12.05 13.26 -5.63
N GLY A 17 12.45 14.53 -5.67
CA GLY A 17 13.20 15.15 -6.76
C GLY A 17 12.37 15.46 -8.02
N ASN A 18 11.28 14.73 -8.27
CA ASN A 18 10.37 14.93 -9.40
C ASN A 18 8.93 14.55 -9.02
N ASN A 19 7.95 15.28 -9.55
CA ASN A 19 6.52 14.96 -9.45
C ASN A 19 6.16 13.73 -10.29
N ASN A 20 6.80 13.57 -11.44
CA ASN A 20 6.75 12.36 -12.25
C ASN A 20 7.94 11.47 -11.84
N TYR A 21 7.75 10.64 -10.83
CA TYR A 21 8.86 9.91 -10.19
C TYR A 21 9.37 8.75 -11.07
N ILE A 22 8.45 7.91 -11.54
CA ILE A 22 8.71 6.74 -12.38
C ILE A 22 8.53 7.13 -13.85
N LYS A 23 9.53 6.79 -14.67
CA LYS A 23 9.52 6.98 -16.12
C LYS A 23 8.92 5.79 -16.84
N ASP A 24 9.31 4.57 -16.46
CA ASP A 24 8.87 3.36 -17.15
C ASP A 24 9.04 2.10 -16.29
N TYR A 25 8.38 1.02 -16.70
CA TYR A 25 8.49 -0.32 -16.13
C TYR A 25 9.04 -1.29 -17.19
N LYS A 26 10.24 -1.83 -16.97
CA LYS A 26 10.87 -2.80 -17.87
C LYS A 26 10.43 -4.20 -17.48
N LEU A 27 9.31 -4.64 -18.05
CA LEU A 27 8.74 -5.96 -17.79
C LEU A 27 9.71 -7.08 -18.21
N LYS A 28 9.93 -8.05 -17.32
CA LYS A 28 10.75 -9.26 -17.57
C LYS A 28 9.84 -10.47 -17.72
N ILE A 29 8.95 -10.40 -18.71
CA ILE A 29 7.97 -11.44 -19.03
C ILE A 29 8.31 -12.13 -20.36
N PRO A 30 7.88 -13.38 -20.58
CA PRO A 30 8.09 -14.06 -21.86
C PRO A 30 7.40 -13.34 -23.03
N SER A 31 8.06 -13.27 -24.18
CA SER A 31 7.50 -12.70 -25.41
C SER A 31 6.55 -13.68 -26.12
N ILE A 32 5.44 -14.01 -25.46
CA ILE A 32 4.46 -15.01 -25.93
C ILE A 32 3.18 -14.38 -26.49
N GLY A 33 3.24 -13.10 -26.89
CA GLY A 33 2.09 -12.35 -27.39
C GLY A 33 1.03 -12.05 -26.31
N LYS A 34 1.34 -12.32 -25.04
CA LYS A 34 0.49 -12.00 -23.89
C LYS A 34 0.90 -10.68 -23.25
N LEU A 35 -0.08 -9.97 -22.72
CA LEU A 35 0.09 -8.79 -21.90
C LEU A 35 0.37 -9.21 -20.45
N TYR A 36 1.03 -8.36 -19.67
CA TYR A 36 1.48 -8.75 -18.32
C TYR A 36 0.33 -9.15 -17.39
N TRP A 37 -0.87 -8.58 -17.57
CA TRP A 37 -2.06 -8.92 -16.78
C TRP A 37 -2.66 -10.29 -17.15
N GLU A 38 -2.17 -10.94 -18.22
CA GLU A 38 -2.60 -12.26 -18.66
C GLU A 38 -1.62 -13.38 -18.21
N ILE A 39 -0.57 -13.04 -17.46
CA ILE A 39 0.48 -13.95 -17.02
C ILE A 39 0.34 -14.17 -15.50
N PRO A 40 -0.28 -15.26 -15.04
CA PRO A 40 -0.52 -15.50 -13.61
C PRO A 40 0.75 -15.44 -12.74
N GLU A 41 1.89 -15.85 -13.29
CA GLU A 41 3.18 -15.88 -12.62
C GLU A 41 3.86 -14.51 -12.56
N PHE A 42 3.32 -13.48 -13.21
CA PHE A 42 3.82 -12.12 -13.06
C PHE A 42 3.50 -11.59 -11.66
N ILE A 43 4.51 -11.06 -10.96
CA ILE A 43 4.40 -10.66 -9.56
C ILE A 43 3.24 -9.70 -9.30
N GLY A 44 2.95 -8.81 -10.25
CA GLY A 44 1.82 -7.87 -10.17
C GLY A 44 0.45 -8.53 -10.06
N ASN A 45 0.29 -9.74 -10.59
CA ASN A 45 -0.97 -10.49 -10.56
C ASN A 45 -1.08 -11.39 -9.31
N VAL A 46 -0.02 -11.52 -8.53
CA VAL A 46 -0.01 -12.26 -7.26
C VAL A 46 -0.61 -11.37 -6.16
N CYS A 47 -1.88 -11.59 -5.84
CA CYS A 47 -2.61 -10.80 -4.85
C CYS A 47 -2.71 -11.52 -3.50
N ASN A 48 -1.83 -11.17 -2.57
CA ASN A 48 -1.86 -11.59 -1.16
C ASN A 48 -1.92 -13.11 -0.97
N LYS A 49 -1.05 -13.82 -1.68
CA LYS A 49 -0.85 -15.25 -1.55
C LYS A 49 0.63 -15.55 -1.48
N GLU A 50 0.99 -16.54 -0.68
CA GLU A 50 2.34 -17.09 -0.66
C GLU A 50 2.55 -17.84 -1.97
N ILE A 51 3.70 -17.65 -2.59
CA ILE A 51 4.05 -18.33 -3.83
C ILE A 51 5.30 -19.19 -3.65
N ASP A 52 5.30 -20.36 -4.27
CA ASP A 52 6.37 -21.34 -4.28
C ASP A 52 7.04 -21.49 -5.66
N PHE A 53 6.70 -20.59 -6.59
CA PHE A 53 7.28 -20.48 -7.92
C PHE A 53 8.14 -19.22 -8.06
N GLU A 54 9.04 -19.21 -9.03
CA GLU A 54 9.82 -18.02 -9.41
C GLU A 54 8.93 -17.07 -10.24
N PRO A 55 8.54 -15.89 -9.72
CA PRO A 55 7.65 -15.00 -10.45
C PRO A 55 8.38 -14.26 -11.57
N PHE A 56 7.63 -13.88 -12.62
CA PHE A 56 8.13 -12.87 -13.54
C PHE A 56 8.11 -11.50 -12.87
N LEU A 57 9.21 -10.77 -13.03
CA LEU A 57 9.44 -9.47 -12.38
C LEU A 57 9.50 -8.34 -13.41
N LEU A 58 9.95 -7.18 -12.95
CA LEU A 58 10.22 -6.01 -13.75
C LEU A 58 11.37 -5.20 -13.13
N ASP A 59 11.99 -4.33 -13.92
CA ASP A 59 12.81 -3.24 -13.38
C ASP A 59 12.06 -1.91 -13.47
N ILE A 60 12.36 -0.98 -12.57
CA ILE A 60 11.71 0.34 -12.53
C ILE A 60 12.70 1.39 -13.02
N GLU A 61 12.35 2.11 -14.08
CA GLU A 61 13.13 3.24 -14.57
C GLU A 61 12.62 4.53 -13.96
N LEU A 62 13.48 5.27 -13.26
CA LEU A 62 13.17 6.59 -12.72
C LEU A 62 13.54 7.69 -13.71
N PHE A 63 12.84 8.83 -13.64
CA PHE A 63 13.32 10.03 -14.32
C PHE A 63 14.69 10.47 -13.78
N SER A 64 15.50 11.11 -14.63
CA SER A 64 16.88 11.46 -14.30
C SER A 64 17.01 12.43 -13.11
N ASN A 65 16.02 13.29 -12.91
CA ASN A 65 15.91 14.24 -11.80
C ASN A 65 15.19 13.69 -10.56
N SER A 66 14.60 12.50 -10.62
CA SER A 66 14.07 11.83 -9.43
C SER A 66 15.20 11.50 -8.46
N LYS A 67 14.94 11.54 -7.16
CA LYS A 67 15.86 11.04 -6.13
C LYS A 67 15.71 9.52 -6.01
N LEU A 68 16.77 8.86 -5.57
CA LEU A 68 16.71 7.45 -5.24
C LEU A 68 16.35 7.37 -3.75
N ASN A 69 15.18 6.81 -3.44
CA ASN A 69 14.61 6.78 -2.08
C ASN A 69 14.49 5.35 -1.57
N ASP A 70 14.40 5.17 -0.25
CA ASP A 70 14.27 3.85 0.38
C ASP A 70 12.90 3.20 0.17
N LEU A 71 11.85 4.01 0.05
CA LEU A 71 10.58 3.59 -0.51
C LEU A 71 10.45 4.20 -1.91
N ILE A 72 10.16 3.37 -2.90
CA ILE A 72 9.85 3.77 -4.28
C ILE A 72 8.33 3.79 -4.43
N MET A 73 7.81 4.81 -5.10
CA MET A 73 6.39 4.93 -5.44
C MET A 73 5.88 3.63 -6.05
N ASP A 74 4.78 3.09 -5.54
CA ASP A 74 4.10 1.99 -6.20
C ASP A 74 3.28 2.53 -7.39
N GLY A 75 2.98 1.66 -8.35
CA GLY A 75 2.18 2.04 -9.50
C GLY A 75 2.26 1.08 -10.66
N GLY A 76 1.44 1.37 -11.67
CA GLY A 76 1.38 0.59 -12.91
C GLY A 76 1.19 -0.90 -12.64
N PRO A 77 2.08 -1.77 -13.13
CA PRO A 77 1.89 -3.22 -13.12
C PRO A 77 2.07 -3.87 -11.74
N ILE A 78 2.50 -3.12 -10.71
CA ILE A 78 2.69 -3.62 -9.34
C ILE A 78 2.01 -2.70 -8.31
N SER A 79 0.89 -2.10 -8.70
CA SER A 79 0.08 -1.31 -7.77
C SER A 79 -0.22 -2.10 -6.49
N SER A 80 -0.22 -1.43 -5.33
CA SER A 80 -0.42 -2.04 -4.01
C SER A 80 0.75 -2.86 -3.46
N LYS A 81 1.91 -2.92 -4.13
CA LYS A 81 3.12 -3.56 -3.58
C LYS A 81 4.14 -2.50 -3.18
N LEU A 82 4.75 -2.66 -2.00
CA LEU A 82 5.89 -1.81 -1.63
C LEU A 82 7.12 -2.21 -2.43
N VAL A 83 7.80 -1.19 -2.95
CA VAL A 83 9.14 -1.34 -3.53
C VAL A 83 10.11 -0.67 -2.57
N VAL A 84 10.96 -1.47 -1.94
CA VAL A 84 11.81 -1.03 -0.82
C VAL A 84 13.29 -1.25 -1.11
N SER A 85 14.14 -0.37 -0.62
CA SER A 85 15.58 -0.58 -0.62
C SER A 85 15.95 -1.74 0.30
N ASN A 86 17.18 -2.24 0.16
CA ASN A 86 17.70 -3.27 1.05
C ASN A 86 17.76 -2.82 2.51
N LYS A 87 17.99 -1.52 2.76
CA LYS A 87 18.00 -0.96 4.12
C LYS A 87 16.61 -1.07 4.76
N LEU A 88 15.57 -0.61 4.05
CA LEU A 88 14.19 -0.69 4.55
C LEU A 88 13.70 -2.14 4.63
N LYS A 89 14.04 -3.00 3.67
CA LYS A 89 13.76 -4.45 3.73
C LYS A 89 14.24 -5.05 5.06
N LEU A 90 15.51 -4.81 5.42
CA LEU A 90 16.11 -5.40 6.62
C LEU A 90 15.44 -4.93 7.92
N ILE A 91 14.87 -3.73 7.94
CA ILE A 91 14.10 -3.22 9.09
C ILE A 91 12.74 -3.93 9.16
N LEU A 92 12.01 -4.00 8.04
CA LEU A 92 10.70 -4.66 7.98
C LEU A 92 10.78 -6.18 8.26
N GLU A 93 11.83 -6.84 7.79
CA GLU A 93 12.04 -8.28 7.98
C GLU A 93 12.38 -8.65 9.44
N LYS A 94 12.94 -7.71 10.22
CA LYS A 94 13.16 -7.90 11.66
C LYS A 94 11.88 -7.75 12.46
N SER A 95 10.97 -6.86 12.03
CA SER A 95 9.75 -6.56 12.76
C SER A 95 8.66 -7.61 12.58
N ARG A 96 8.71 -8.42 11.50
CA ARG A 96 7.76 -9.50 11.25
C ARG A 96 8.44 -10.73 10.65
N LYS A 97 8.19 -11.91 11.22
CA LYS A 97 8.87 -13.17 10.85
C LYS A 97 8.22 -13.99 9.73
N ARG A 98 6.93 -13.78 9.44
CA ARG A 98 6.14 -14.55 8.45
C ARG A 98 5.22 -13.61 7.67
N GLY A 99 4.57 -14.11 6.62
CA GLY A 99 3.57 -13.31 5.88
C GLY A 99 4.15 -12.38 4.82
N MET A 100 5.47 -12.43 4.58
CA MET A 100 6.17 -11.57 3.62
C MET A 100 7.10 -12.40 2.72
N GLN A 101 7.13 -12.06 1.43
CA GLN A 101 8.16 -12.50 0.49
C GLN A 101 8.75 -11.29 -0.21
N PHE A 102 10.07 -11.29 -0.40
CA PHE A 102 10.79 -10.20 -1.06
C PHE A 102 11.41 -10.70 -2.36
N PHE A 103 11.14 -10.02 -3.46
CA PHE A 103 11.68 -10.35 -4.78
C PHE A 103 12.60 -9.23 -5.27
N ASN A 104 13.85 -9.58 -5.57
CA ASN A 104 14.86 -8.59 -5.94
C ASN A 104 14.57 -7.99 -7.33
N ILE A 105 14.66 -6.68 -7.44
CA ILE A 105 14.51 -5.96 -8.71
C ILE A 105 15.60 -4.89 -8.86
N ASN A 106 15.79 -4.39 -10.09
CA ASN A 106 16.64 -3.22 -10.31
C ASN A 106 15.82 -1.93 -10.38
N ILE A 107 16.44 -0.86 -9.89
CA ILE A 107 16.05 0.51 -10.22
C ILE A 107 17.05 1.05 -11.25
N LEU A 108 16.55 1.62 -12.34
CA LEU A 108 17.35 2.18 -13.44
C LEU A 108 17.27 3.71 -13.39
N LYS A 109 18.41 4.40 -13.43
CA LYS A 109 18.44 5.87 -13.43
C LYS A 109 19.75 6.39 -14.01
N LYS A 110 19.70 7.33 -14.96
CA LYS A 110 20.90 7.98 -15.54
C LYS A 110 21.98 6.99 -16.01
N ASN A 111 21.57 5.87 -16.62
CA ASN A 111 22.44 4.76 -17.06
C ASN A 111 23.10 3.96 -15.93
N GLU A 112 22.70 4.17 -14.68
CA GLU A 112 23.09 3.36 -13.53
C GLU A 112 21.99 2.32 -13.21
N ILE A 113 22.43 1.17 -12.70
CA ILE A 113 21.58 0.06 -12.26
C ILE A 113 21.79 -0.13 -10.77
N PHE A 114 20.71 -0.05 -9.99
CA PHE A 114 20.70 -0.25 -8.55
C PHE A 114 19.97 -1.57 -8.23
N SER A 115 20.73 -2.61 -7.88
CA SER A 115 20.22 -3.98 -7.65
C SER A 115 19.87 -4.29 -6.19
N ASN A 116 19.85 -3.26 -5.33
CA ASN A 116 19.60 -3.38 -3.89
C ASN A 116 18.14 -3.02 -3.54
N TYR A 117 17.18 -3.35 -4.39
CA TYR A 117 15.76 -3.09 -4.21
C TYR A 117 14.92 -4.35 -4.30
N TRP A 118 13.74 -4.30 -3.67
CA TRP A 118 12.90 -5.46 -3.45
C TRP A 118 11.43 -5.11 -3.58
N ILE A 119 10.67 -5.93 -4.29
CA ILE A 119 9.20 -5.90 -4.24
C ILE A 119 8.75 -6.75 -3.06
N LEU A 120 7.95 -6.17 -2.17
CA LEU A 120 7.28 -6.88 -1.10
C LEU A 120 5.98 -7.50 -1.60
N ASN A 121 5.86 -8.82 -1.48
CA ASN A 121 4.60 -9.56 -1.54
C ASN A 121 4.14 -9.89 -0.12
N MET A 122 3.19 -9.11 0.40
CA MET A 122 2.54 -9.42 1.68
C MET A 122 1.42 -10.43 1.44
N TYR A 123 1.60 -11.65 1.96
CA TYR A 123 0.67 -12.76 1.79
C TYR A 123 -0.20 -13.07 3.01
N GLU A 124 0.17 -12.55 4.19
CA GLU A 124 -0.72 -12.53 5.35
C GLU A 124 -1.32 -11.13 5.50
N LEU A 125 -2.61 -11.07 5.80
CA LEU A 125 -3.35 -9.84 6.04
C LEU A 125 -3.99 -9.94 7.41
N ASN A 126 -4.07 -8.81 8.11
CA ASN A 126 -4.43 -8.82 9.53
C ASN A 126 -5.69 -8.01 9.83
N GLN A 127 -6.77 -8.27 9.08
CA GLN A 127 -8.04 -7.58 9.27
C GLN A 127 -8.61 -7.76 10.70
N GLU A 128 -8.24 -8.84 11.37
CA GLU A 128 -8.57 -9.12 12.77
C GLU A 128 -7.99 -8.09 13.75
N PHE A 129 -6.98 -7.30 13.35
CA PHE A 129 -6.40 -6.23 14.18
C PHE A 129 -7.31 -5.00 14.27
N ILE A 130 -8.26 -4.84 13.35
CA ILE A 130 -9.13 -3.68 13.28
C ILE A 130 -10.19 -3.74 14.39
N ASN A 131 -10.37 -2.63 15.10
CA ASN A 131 -11.53 -2.38 15.93
C ASN A 131 -12.65 -1.76 15.08
N PHE A 132 -13.48 -2.60 14.48
CA PHE A 132 -14.53 -2.18 13.56
C PHE A 132 -15.51 -1.17 14.16
N LYS A 133 -15.86 -1.32 15.45
CA LYS A 133 -16.76 -0.41 16.17
C LYS A 133 -16.23 1.02 16.33
N GLN A 134 -14.92 1.19 16.24
CA GLN A 134 -14.23 2.48 16.38
C GLN A 134 -13.63 2.97 15.06
N SER A 135 -13.78 2.19 13.99
CA SER A 135 -13.30 2.55 12.67
C SER A 135 -14.44 3.19 11.88
N LYS A 136 -14.10 4.12 10.99
CA LYS A 136 -15.07 4.71 10.07
C LYS A 136 -15.08 3.96 8.76
N ILE A 137 -16.25 3.44 8.40
CA ILE A 137 -16.41 2.56 7.24
C ILE A 137 -17.44 3.17 6.31
N ILE A 138 -17.04 3.41 5.06
CA ILE A 138 -17.87 4.01 4.04
C ILE A 138 -18.21 2.97 2.98
N TYR A 139 -19.48 2.92 2.63
CA TYR A 139 -20.01 2.13 1.53
C TYR A 139 -20.46 3.08 0.41
N GLU A 140 -19.78 2.98 -0.73
CA GLU A 140 -20.08 3.67 -1.97
C GLU A 140 -21.16 2.88 -2.71
N LYS A 141 -22.42 3.18 -2.37
CA LYS A 141 -23.60 2.53 -2.94
C LYS A 141 -23.97 3.19 -4.26
N LYS A 142 -24.33 2.40 -5.27
CA LYS A 142 -24.94 2.92 -6.50
C LYS A 142 -26.36 3.40 -6.23
N ASP A 143 -26.72 4.54 -6.80
CA ASP A 143 -28.11 4.99 -6.79
C ASP A 143 -28.97 4.08 -7.69
N ASP A 144 -30.28 4.09 -7.45
CA ASP A 144 -31.23 3.23 -8.18
C ASP A 144 -31.24 3.52 -9.70
N ASP A 145 -30.83 4.73 -10.11
CA ASP A 145 -30.70 5.17 -11.50
C ASP A 145 -29.26 5.22 -12.03
N PHE A 146 -28.31 4.55 -11.36
CA PHE A 146 -26.88 4.56 -11.70
C PHE A 146 -26.57 4.32 -13.17
N ASN A 147 -27.33 3.45 -13.86
CA ASN A 147 -27.11 3.17 -15.29
C ASN A 147 -27.36 4.39 -16.20
N GLN A 148 -28.00 5.45 -15.69
CA GLN A 148 -28.25 6.70 -16.40
C GLN A 148 -27.37 7.83 -15.86
N THR A 149 -27.25 7.94 -14.54
CA THR A 149 -26.60 9.08 -13.87
C THR A 149 -25.14 8.83 -13.52
N TYR A 150 -24.75 7.56 -13.41
CA TYR A 150 -23.51 7.11 -12.78
C TYR A 150 -23.32 7.66 -11.35
N SER A 151 -24.43 7.98 -10.67
CA SER A 151 -24.42 8.57 -9.34
C SER A 151 -24.19 7.54 -8.24
N ILE A 152 -23.36 7.90 -7.26
CA ILE A 152 -23.08 7.09 -6.08
C ILE A 152 -23.41 7.88 -4.82
N LYS A 153 -23.77 7.15 -3.77
CA LYS A 153 -24.01 7.68 -2.44
C LYS A 153 -23.08 7.02 -1.43
N ASN A 154 -22.45 7.84 -0.62
CA ASN A 154 -21.64 7.38 0.50
C ASN A 154 -22.53 7.16 1.72
N ILE A 155 -22.46 5.95 2.26
CA ILE A 155 -23.20 5.54 3.47
C ILE A 155 -22.17 5.10 4.50
N GLU A 156 -22.20 5.73 5.67
CA GLU A 156 -21.40 5.26 6.81
C GLU A 156 -22.05 3.99 7.40
N LEU A 157 -21.23 2.95 7.59
CA LEU A 157 -21.66 1.67 8.12
C LEU A 157 -21.21 1.52 9.57
N GLU A 158 -22.15 1.14 10.44
CA GLU A 158 -21.85 0.65 11.78
C GLU A 158 -21.57 -0.85 11.70
N ILE A 159 -20.31 -1.26 11.89
CA ILE A 159 -19.89 -2.66 11.81
C ILE A 159 -19.32 -3.10 13.16
N SER A 160 -19.82 -4.20 13.68
CA SER A 160 -19.45 -4.69 15.02
C SER A 160 -18.15 -5.49 15.03
N ASP A 161 -17.92 -6.27 13.98
CA ASP A 161 -16.83 -7.23 13.91
C ASP A 161 -16.45 -7.59 12.47
N TYR A 162 -15.46 -8.47 12.35
CA TYR A 162 -14.90 -8.88 11.06
C TYR A 162 -15.85 -9.75 10.23
N ASP A 163 -16.70 -10.55 10.87
CA ASP A 163 -17.61 -11.44 10.15
C ASP A 163 -18.74 -10.62 9.51
N GLU A 164 -19.28 -9.65 10.24
CA GLU A 164 -20.23 -8.68 9.70
C GLU A 164 -19.61 -7.87 8.54
N PHE A 165 -18.37 -7.39 8.72
CA PHE A 165 -17.64 -6.69 7.66
C PHE A 165 -17.53 -7.53 6.38
N ASN A 166 -17.12 -8.79 6.50
CA ASN A 166 -16.98 -9.69 5.35
C ASN A 166 -18.31 -9.93 4.63
N LEU A 167 -19.41 -10.07 5.38
CA LEU A 167 -20.74 -10.21 4.77
C LEU A 167 -21.13 -8.98 3.95
N PHE A 168 -20.77 -7.77 4.41
CA PHE A 168 -20.98 -6.55 3.64
C PHE A 168 -20.10 -6.48 2.39
N ILE A 169 -18.84 -6.88 2.50
CA ILE A 169 -17.90 -6.95 1.37
C ILE A 169 -18.42 -7.88 0.28
N GLU A 170 -18.90 -9.07 0.61
CA GLU A 170 -19.46 -10.00 -0.38
C GLU A 170 -20.71 -9.42 -1.05
N LYS A 171 -21.63 -8.80 -0.29
CA LYS A 171 -22.82 -8.13 -0.83
C LYS A 171 -22.47 -6.96 -1.77
N ALA A 172 -21.45 -6.18 -1.43
CA ALA A 172 -21.02 -5.04 -2.24
C ALA A 172 -20.37 -5.52 -3.55
N LYS A 173 -19.57 -6.60 -3.50
CA LYS A 173 -18.97 -7.21 -4.70
C LYS A 173 -20.03 -7.65 -5.71
N ASP A 174 -21.10 -8.30 -5.27
CA ASP A 174 -22.20 -8.75 -6.14
C ASP A 174 -22.85 -7.60 -6.93
N LYS A 175 -22.79 -6.38 -6.39
CA LYS A 175 -23.36 -5.16 -6.99
C LYS A 175 -22.31 -4.28 -7.67
N LEU A 176 -21.04 -4.70 -7.66
CA LEU A 176 -19.90 -3.90 -8.11
C LEU A 176 -19.85 -2.52 -7.41
N GLU A 177 -20.07 -2.53 -6.10
CA GLU A 177 -19.99 -1.39 -5.18
C GLU A 177 -18.75 -1.54 -4.28
N VAL A 178 -18.37 -0.47 -3.60
CA VAL A 178 -17.10 -0.42 -2.83
C VAL A 178 -17.38 -0.17 -1.36
N VAL A 179 -16.70 -0.92 -0.50
CA VAL A 179 -16.65 -0.66 0.94
C VAL A 179 -15.20 -0.35 1.32
N THR A 180 -15.00 0.78 1.98
CA THR A 180 -13.70 1.31 2.37
C THR A 180 -13.69 1.65 3.85
N ILE A 181 -12.66 1.21 4.57
CA ILE A 181 -12.34 1.63 5.92
C ILE A 181 -11.48 2.90 5.79
N GLU A 182 -12.09 4.06 6.01
CA GLU A 182 -11.42 5.36 5.85
C GLU A 182 -10.53 5.69 7.04
N GLU A 183 -11.03 5.47 8.26
CA GLU A 183 -10.31 5.69 9.51
C GLU A 183 -10.17 4.35 10.21
N VAL A 184 -8.93 3.94 10.48
CA VAL A 184 -8.62 2.63 11.05
C VAL A 184 -8.25 2.77 12.53
N ALA A 185 -9.12 2.27 13.39
CA ALA A 185 -8.82 2.02 14.79
C ALA A 185 -8.22 0.61 14.94
N ILE A 186 -7.05 0.50 15.56
CA ILE A 186 -6.40 -0.79 15.85
C ILE A 186 -6.70 -1.19 17.29
N LYS A 187 -6.95 -2.49 17.52
CA LYS A 187 -7.20 -3.02 18.87
C LYS A 187 -5.95 -2.89 19.75
N ASP A 188 -6.17 -2.63 21.04
CA ASP A 188 -5.08 -2.47 22.03
C ASP A 188 -4.21 -3.71 22.24
N ILE A 189 -4.72 -4.89 21.90
CA ILE A 189 -4.06 -6.19 22.13
C ILE A 189 -3.07 -6.57 21.03
N VAL A 190 -2.91 -5.76 19.99
CA VAL A 190 -2.04 -6.07 18.85
C VAL A 190 -0.58 -5.81 19.25
N ASP A 191 0.27 -6.83 19.11
CA ASP A 191 1.71 -6.81 19.42
C ASP A 191 2.56 -6.98 18.15
N GLU A 192 1.99 -6.66 16.98
CA GLU A 192 2.68 -6.71 15.71
C GLU A 192 3.15 -5.30 15.31
N ASP A 193 4.42 -5.18 14.93
CA ASP A 193 5.06 -3.92 14.55
C ASP A 193 4.86 -3.58 13.06
N PHE A 194 4.62 -4.60 12.20
CA PHE A 194 4.37 -4.43 10.76
C PHE A 194 3.30 -5.39 10.23
N PHE A 195 2.29 -4.87 9.55
CA PHE A 195 1.23 -5.67 8.92
C PHE A 195 0.59 -4.94 7.74
N ALA A 196 -0.30 -5.63 7.03
CA ALA A 196 -1.12 -5.01 6.00
C ALA A 196 -2.61 -5.28 6.20
N LEU A 197 -3.42 -4.29 5.78
CA LEU A 197 -4.87 -4.33 5.83
C LEU A 197 -5.45 -4.14 4.42
N LYS A 198 -6.55 -4.84 4.14
CA LYS A 198 -7.35 -4.68 2.93
C LYS A 198 -8.55 -3.77 3.16
N TYR A 199 -9.11 -3.30 2.05
CA TYR A 199 -10.32 -2.47 2.03
C TYR A 199 -10.15 -1.16 2.79
N VAL A 200 -8.91 -0.67 2.94
CA VAL A 200 -8.62 0.66 3.47
C VAL A 200 -8.51 1.65 2.31
N SER A 201 -8.45 2.96 2.55
CA SER A 201 -8.24 3.93 1.47
C SER A 201 -7.00 3.55 0.63
N GLY A 202 -7.17 3.42 -0.69
CA GLY A 202 -6.13 2.88 -1.60
C GLY A 202 -6.15 1.36 -1.80
N GLY A 203 -7.14 0.66 -1.25
CA GLY A 203 -7.36 -0.79 -1.43
C GLY A 203 -6.55 -1.65 -0.47
N LEU A 204 -5.22 -1.49 -0.45
CA LEU A 204 -4.30 -2.15 0.48
C LEU A 204 -3.47 -1.09 1.21
N GLY A 205 -3.32 -1.23 2.53
CA GLY A 205 -2.47 -0.37 3.34
C GLY A 205 -1.46 -1.16 4.14
N TYR A 206 -0.23 -0.66 4.20
CA TYR A 206 0.84 -1.20 5.04
C TYR A 206 0.97 -0.33 6.28
N TYR A 207 0.98 -0.94 7.46
CA TYR A 207 0.94 -0.25 8.74
C TYR A 207 2.14 -0.62 9.59
N VAL A 208 2.68 0.38 10.27
CA VAL A 208 3.77 0.23 11.24
C VAL A 208 3.35 0.76 12.61
N SER A 209 3.85 0.16 13.67
CA SER A 209 3.75 0.73 15.02
C SER A 209 4.56 2.02 15.14
N GLU A 210 4.28 2.83 16.18
CA GLU A 210 5.08 4.01 16.53
C GLU A 210 6.56 3.67 16.71
N LYS A 211 6.86 2.54 17.37
CA LYS A 211 8.22 2.03 17.56
C LYS A 211 8.93 1.73 16.25
N LEU A 212 8.28 1.01 15.33
CA LEU A 212 8.90 0.69 14.04
C LEU A 212 9.02 1.92 13.14
N LYS A 213 8.05 2.84 13.19
CA LYS A 213 8.16 4.16 12.56
C LYS A 213 9.43 4.89 13.02
N GLU A 214 9.66 4.97 14.32
CA GLU A 214 10.85 5.61 14.90
C GLU A 214 12.13 4.94 14.42
N GLU A 215 12.21 3.61 14.41
CA GLU A 215 13.37 2.88 13.88
C GLU A 215 13.64 3.20 12.39
N ILE A 216 12.57 3.29 11.58
CA ILE A 216 12.68 3.65 10.16
C ILE A 216 13.21 5.10 10.02
N GLU A 217 12.70 6.04 10.81
CA GLU A 217 13.14 7.44 10.79
C GLU A 217 14.59 7.61 11.27
N GLU A 218 14.97 6.96 12.37
CA GLU A 218 16.33 6.99 12.95
C GLU A 218 17.37 6.34 12.02
N SER A 219 16.98 5.32 11.25
CA SER A 219 17.82 4.72 10.20
C SER A 219 18.04 5.63 8.97
N GLY A 220 17.39 6.80 8.94
CA GLY A 220 17.43 7.75 7.83
C GLY A 220 16.83 7.18 6.55
N CYS A 221 15.78 6.36 6.63
CA CYS A 221 15.03 5.92 5.47
C CYS A 221 14.30 7.10 4.80
N THR A 222 14.30 7.13 3.48
CA THR A 222 13.78 8.25 2.67
C THR A 222 12.61 7.85 1.78
N GLY A 223 11.82 8.83 1.35
CA GLY A 223 10.64 8.61 0.47
C GLY A 223 9.40 8.08 1.19
N ILE A 224 9.37 8.13 2.52
CA ILE A 224 8.28 7.57 3.35
C ILE A 224 7.57 8.70 4.08
N GLU A 225 6.25 8.61 4.17
CA GLU A 225 5.42 9.40 5.06
C GLU A 225 4.52 8.48 5.89
N PHE A 226 4.39 8.81 7.16
CA PHE A 226 3.61 8.06 8.14
C PHE A 226 2.32 8.81 8.44
N GLN A 227 1.20 8.31 7.90
CA GLN A 227 -0.14 8.82 8.17
C GLN A 227 -0.69 8.11 9.42
N PRO A 228 -1.08 8.82 10.50
CA PRO A 228 -1.77 8.20 11.63
C PRO A 228 -2.99 7.39 11.17
N SER A 229 -3.15 6.15 11.67
CA SER A 229 -4.19 5.23 11.16
C SER A 229 -5.62 5.73 11.37
N HIS A 230 -5.83 6.55 12.40
CA HIS A 230 -7.12 7.14 12.76
C HIS A 230 -7.51 8.35 11.90
N LEU A 231 -6.64 8.82 10.99
CA LEU A 231 -6.97 9.90 10.06
C LEU A 231 -7.36 9.31 8.72
N SER A 232 -8.47 9.77 8.16
CA SER A 232 -8.83 9.50 6.77
C SER A 232 -7.78 10.07 5.82
N LEU A 233 -7.72 9.54 4.59
CA LEU A 233 -6.85 10.12 3.55
C LEU A 233 -7.16 11.61 3.32
N ASN A 234 -8.44 11.99 3.42
CA ASN A 234 -8.87 13.34 3.14
C ASN A 234 -8.38 14.32 4.21
N GLU A 235 -8.55 13.98 5.49
CA GLU A 235 -8.01 14.76 6.62
C GLU A 235 -6.49 14.82 6.56
N TRP A 236 -5.85 13.70 6.25
CA TRP A 236 -4.40 13.65 6.10
C TRP A 236 -3.90 14.65 5.07
N LEU A 237 -4.45 14.62 3.85
CA LEU A 237 -3.99 15.45 2.74
C LEU A 237 -4.34 16.93 2.90
N HIS A 238 -5.46 17.28 3.54
CA HIS A 238 -5.95 18.66 3.61
C HIS A 238 -5.48 19.43 4.85
N SER A 239 -5.08 18.77 5.94
CA SER A 239 -4.69 19.49 7.17
C SER A 239 -3.40 18.96 7.81
N GLU A 240 -3.32 17.66 8.10
CA GLU A 240 -2.28 17.16 9.01
C GLU A 240 -0.94 16.92 8.34
N ARG A 241 -0.94 16.50 7.07
CA ARG A 241 0.30 16.19 6.34
C ARG A 241 1.23 17.38 6.23
N GLU A 242 0.71 18.56 5.85
CA GLU A 242 1.54 19.75 5.64
C GLU A 242 2.24 20.21 6.93
N LYS A 243 1.62 20.00 8.10
CA LYS A 243 2.22 20.34 9.41
C LYS A 243 3.46 19.51 9.71
N VAL A 244 3.49 18.25 9.25
CA VAL A 244 4.57 17.28 9.54
C VAL A 244 5.61 17.26 8.42
N TYR A 245 5.18 17.18 7.16
CA TYR A 245 6.04 16.95 6.00
C TYR A 245 6.16 18.16 5.06
N GLY A 246 5.43 19.26 5.34
CA GLY A 246 5.37 20.43 4.48
C GLY A 246 4.53 20.23 3.22
N LYS A 247 4.48 21.27 2.38
CA LYS A 247 3.77 21.25 1.10
C LYS A 247 4.28 20.13 0.19
N ALA A 248 3.35 19.48 -0.51
CA ALA A 248 3.65 18.49 -1.55
C ALA A 248 4.46 19.14 -2.70
#